data_AF-A0A0F2SAK1-F1
#
_entry.id   AF-A0A0F2SAK1-F1
#
_cell.length_a   1.000
_cell.length_b   1.000
_cell.length_c   1.000
_cell.angle_alpha   90.00
_cell.angle_beta   90.00
_cell.angle_gamma   90.00
#
_symmetry.space_group_name_H-M   'P 1'
#
loop_
_entity.id
_entity.type
_entity.pdbx_description
1 polymer ?
#
loop_
_entity_poly.entity_id
_entity_poly.type
_entity_poly.pdbx_seq_one_letter_code
_entity_poly.pdbx_strand_id
1 'polypeptide(L)' 'MSKNLKLKSSRAAKDMSQKDLADATGVTRQTINAIEKGDYNPSIKLCISICKVLGKTLDQLFWEGDEDA' A
#
# COMPACT_ATOMS: atom_id res chain seq x y z
N MET A 1 -0.51 11.35 8.22
CA MET A 1 0.05 11.13 6.88
C MET A 1 -1.03 11.43 5.85
N SER A 2 -0.63 11.79 4.64
CA SER A 2 -1.50 11.93 3.46
C SER A 2 -2.09 10.57 3.06
N LYS A 3 -3.24 10.57 2.36
CA LYS A 3 -3.86 9.34 1.84
C LYS A 3 -2.91 8.64 0.86
N ASN A 4 -2.75 7.32 0.98
CA ASN A 4 -1.91 6.57 0.04
C ASN A 4 -2.70 6.16 -1.21
N LEU A 5 -2.86 7.12 -2.13
CA LEU A 5 -3.57 6.91 -3.40
C LEU A 5 -2.81 5.99 -4.37
N LYS A 6 -1.47 5.94 -4.27
CA LYS A 6 -0.60 5.08 -5.09
C LYS A 6 -0.83 3.60 -4.78
N LEU A 7 -0.95 3.25 -3.49
CA LEU A 7 -1.32 1.91 -3.03
C LEU A 7 -2.70 1.50 -3.53
N LYS A 8 -3.71 2.35 -3.32
CA LYS A 8 -5.08 2.07 -3.76
C LYS A 8 -5.15 1.82 -5.27
N SER A 9 -4.49 2.66 -6.06
CA SER A 9 -4.47 2.57 -7.52
C SER A 9 -3.74 1.31 -7.99
N SER A 10 -2.60 0.98 -7.39
CA SER A 10 -1.83 -0.23 -7.73
C SER A 10 -2.58 -1.51 -7.38
N ARG A 11 -3.33 -1.51 -6.27
CA ARG A 11 -4.21 -2.62 -5.89
C ARG A 11 -5.37 -2.77 -6.88
N ALA A 12 -6.03 -1.67 -7.24
CA ALA A 12 -7.13 -1.69 -8.20
C ALA A 12 -6.67 -2.13 -9.61
N ALA A 13 -5.45 -1.77 -10.03
CA ALA A 13 -4.88 -2.20 -11.32
C ALA A 13 -4.59 -3.72 -11.40
N LYS A 14 -4.65 -4.43 -10.27
CA LYS A 14 -4.59 -5.90 -10.20
C LYS A 14 -5.96 -6.55 -9.92
N ASP A 15 -7.04 -5.78 -10.02
CA ASP A 15 -8.40 -6.22 -9.67
C ASP A 15 -8.54 -6.77 -8.24
N MET A 16 -7.66 -6.34 -7.33
CA MET A 16 -7.67 -6.81 -5.95
C MET A 16 -8.57 -5.91 -5.09
N SER A 17 -9.40 -6.51 -4.24
CA SER A 17 -10.05 -5.80 -3.14
C SER A 17 -9.06 -5.55 -1.99
N GLN A 18 -9.43 -4.67 -1.04
CA GLN A 18 -8.62 -4.50 0.19
C GLN A 18 -8.47 -5.83 0.97
N LYS A 19 -9.49 -6.70 0.90
CA LYS A 19 -9.46 -8.00 1.56
C LYS A 19 -8.45 -8.92 0.87
N ASP A 20 -8.42 -8.94 -0.46
CA ASP A 20 -7.50 -9.80 -1.21
C ASP A 20 -6.04 -9.41 -0.95
N LEU A 21 -5.74 -8.11 -0.87
CA LEU A 21 -4.40 -7.64 -0.53
C LEU A 21 -4.04 -7.97 0.93
N ALA A 22 -5.01 -7.87 1.84
CA ALA A 22 -4.81 -8.21 3.24
C ALA A 22 -4.49 -9.70 3.41
N ASP A 23 -5.27 -10.57 2.76
CA ASP A 23 -5.06 -12.02 2.77
C ASP A 23 -3.69 -12.38 2.17
N ALA A 24 -3.31 -11.76 1.05
CA ALA A 24 -2.02 -12.00 0.40
C ALA A 24 -0.80 -11.51 1.22
N THR A 25 -1.00 -10.54 2.11
CA THR A 25 0.08 -9.95 2.93
C THR A 25 0.06 -10.41 4.39
N GLY A 26 -0.93 -11.23 4.77
CA GLY A 26 -1.06 -11.78 6.12
C GLY A 26 -1.50 -10.75 7.17
N VAL A 27 -2.28 -9.74 6.76
CA VAL A 27 -2.84 -8.72 7.67
C VAL A 27 -4.35 -8.64 7.56
N THR A 28 -4.98 -7.78 8.35
CA THR A 28 -6.43 -7.57 8.28
C THR A 28 -6.80 -6.58 7.17
N ARG A 29 -8.02 -6.69 6.64
CA ARG A 29 -8.57 -5.68 5.70
C ARG A 29 -8.51 -4.26 6.28
N GLN A 30 -8.76 -4.14 7.58
CA GLN A 30 -8.71 -2.88 8.33
C GLN A 30 -7.30 -2.28 8.30
N THR A 31 -6.26 -3.10 8.40
CA THR A 31 -4.86 -2.67 8.26
C THR A 31 -4.64 -2.05 6.88
N ILE A 32 -5.02 -2.74 5.79
CA ILE A 32 -4.89 -2.21 4.42
C ILE A 32 -5.67 -0.89 4.27
N ASN A 33 -6.91 -0.84 4.77
CA ASN A 33 -7.72 0.38 4.73
C ASN A 33 -7.07 1.55 5.49
N ALA A 34 -6.47 1.31 6.65
CA ALA A 34 -5.79 2.35 7.43
C ALA A 34 -4.54 2.88 6.70
N ILE A 35 -3.79 2.00 6.01
CA ILE A 35 -2.66 2.41 5.17
C ILE A 35 -3.14 3.28 4.01
N GLU A 36 -4.19 2.87 3.29
CA GLU A 36 -4.75 3.64 2.17
C GLU A 36 -5.27 5.02 2.61
N LYS A 37 -5.80 5.13 3.82
CA LYS A 37 -6.26 6.41 4.39
C LYS A 37 -5.14 7.29 4.93
N GLY A 38 -3.93 6.75 5.14
CA GLY A 38 -2.84 7.45 5.81
C GLY A 38 -2.95 7.47 7.34
N ASP A 39 -3.85 6.65 7.90
CA ASP A 39 -4.12 6.54 9.34
C ASP A 39 -3.14 5.58 10.05
N TYR A 40 -2.38 4.80 9.28
CA TYR A 40 -1.42 3.84 9.80
C TYR A 40 -0.12 3.86 9.01
N ASN A 41 1.01 3.92 9.74
CA ASN A 41 2.34 3.74 9.17
C ASN A 41 2.75 2.26 9.24
N PRO A 42 2.76 1.53 8.11
CA PRO A 42 3.12 0.12 8.08
C PRO A 42 4.61 -0.12 8.42
N SER A 43 4.90 -1.29 8.97
CA SER A 43 6.30 -1.73 9.12
C SER A 43 6.97 -1.94 7.77
N ILE A 44 8.30 -1.78 7.70
CA ILE A 44 9.08 -2.05 6.48
C ILE A 44 8.80 -3.45 5.92
N LYS A 45 8.64 -4.45 6.80
CA LYS A 45 8.29 -5.82 6.39
C LYS A 45 6.95 -5.88 5.66
N LEU A 46 5.94 -5.15 6.13
CA LEU A 46 4.64 -5.07 5.48
C LEU A 46 4.72 -4.29 4.17
N CYS A 47 5.46 -3.19 4.11
CA CYS A 47 5.69 -2.45 2.87
C CYS A 47 6.30 -3.34 1.78
N ILE A 48 7.35 -4.10 2.13
CA ILE A 48 8.00 -5.06 1.22
C ILE A 48 7.02 -6.15 0.76
N SER A 49 6.19 -6.68 1.68
CA SER A 49 5.17 -7.69 1.35
C SER A 49 4.17 -7.14 0.33
N ILE A 50 3.62 -5.95 0.57
CA ILE A 50 2.71 -5.25 -0.33
C ILE A 50 3.37 -5.01 -1.70
N CYS A 51 4.61 -4.53 -1.71
CA CYS A 51 5.39 -4.31 -2.93
C CYS A 51 5.51 -5.58 -3.78
N LYS A 52 5.83 -6.72 -3.16
CA LYS A 52 5.92 -8.03 -3.84
C LYS A 52 4.58 -8.46 -4.42
N VAL A 53 3.50 -8.35 -3.64
CA VAL A 53 2.14 -8.73 -4.10
C VAL A 53 1.71 -7.84 -5.27
N LEU A 54 1.97 -6.54 -5.22
CA LEU A 54 1.57 -5.58 -6.24
C LEU A 54 2.55 -5.45 -7.40
N GLY A 55 3.73 -6.07 -7.33
CA GLY A 55 4.78 -5.94 -8.35
C GLY A 55 5.27 -4.49 -8.50
N LYS A 56 5.44 -3.79 -7.37
CA LYS A 56 5.87 -2.39 -7.30
C LYS A 56 7.06 -2.24 -6.37
N THR A 57 7.78 -1.13 -6.49
CA THR A 57 8.85 -0.75 -5.55
C THR A 57 8.30 0.09 -4.39
N LEU A 58 9.11 0.27 -3.33
CA LEU A 58 8.77 1.17 -2.23
C LEU A 58 8.56 2.61 -2.72
N ASP A 59 9.41 3.08 -3.63
CA ASP A 59 9.33 4.43 -4.19
C ASP A 59 8.01 4.68 -4.92
N GLN A 60 7.52 3.66 -5.63
CA GLN A 60 6.27 3.73 -6.37
C GLN A 60 5.02 3.74 -5.48
N LEU A 61 5.11 3.26 -4.24
CA LEU A 61 3.95 3.07 -3.37
C LEU A 61 3.93 3.96 -2.11
N PHE A 62 5.09 4.28 -1.54
CA PHE A 62 5.17 4.88 -0.21
C PHE A 62 5.96 6.19 -0.15
N TRP A 63 6.82 6.47 -1.13
CA TRP A 63 7.44 7.79 -1.24
C TRP A 63 6.55 8.75 -2.01
N GLU A 64 6.45 9.98 -1.53
CA GLU A 64 6.07 11.11 -2.37
C GLU A 64 7.25 11.33 -3.31
N GLY A 65 7.00 11.50 -4.62
CA GLY A 65 8.10 11.90 -5.50
C GLY A 65 8.58 13.26 -5.02
N ASP A 66 9.85 13.60 -5.22
CA ASP A 66 10.38 14.92 -4.88
C ASP A 66 9.51 16.01 -5.57
N GLU A 67 8.45 16.47 -4.90
CA GLU A 67 7.65 17.64 -5.25
C GLU A 67 8.19 18.89 -4.54
N ASP A 68 9.44 18.82 -4.08
CA ASP A 68 10.26 19.93 -3.62
C ASP A 68 11.54 20.02 -4.48
N ALA A 69 11.39 20.43 -5.73
CA ALA A 69 12.47 20.95 -6.57
C ALA A 69 12.08 22.32 -7.14
#